data_AF-A0A4Q6FX38-F1
#
_entry.id   AF-A0A4Q6FX38-F1
#
_cell.length_a   1.000
_cell.length_b   1.000
_cell.length_c   1.000
_cell.angle_alpha   90.00
_cell.angle_beta   90.00
_cell.angle_gamma   90.00
#
_symmetry.space_group_name_H-M   'P 1'
#
loop_
_entity.id
_entity.type
_entity.pdbx_description
1 polymer ?
#
loop_
_entity_poly.entity_id
_entity_poly.type
_entity_poly.pdbx_seq_one_letter_code
_entity_poly.pdbx_strand_id
1 'polypeptide(L)'
;MLAGCATTAPAGDPSAALTFVVVRHAEKASDDPRDPSLSQAGQARAQALARLLADEPLTAAHATGYRRTQQTAQPAADAHSLRLTLYDAQLPAT
;
A
#
# COMPACT_ATOMS: atom_id res chain seq x y z
N MET A 1 -32.00 44.91 -3.57
CA MET A 1 -31.14 44.01 -4.37
C MET A 1 -30.58 42.96 -3.41
N LEU A 2 -31.04 41.71 -3.47
CA LEU A 2 -30.50 40.62 -2.64
C LEU A 2 -29.36 39.94 -3.41
N ALA A 3 -28.13 40.05 -2.90
CA ALA A 3 -26.98 39.31 -3.39
C ALA A 3 -26.97 37.92 -2.73
N GLY A 4 -27.11 36.86 -3.54
CA GLY A 4 -26.92 35.48 -3.10
C GLY A 4 -25.46 35.07 -3.20
N CYS A 5 -24.86 34.60 -2.11
CA CYS A 5 -23.53 34.03 -2.12
C CYS A 5 -23.59 32.60 -2.67
N ALA A 6 -23.17 32.40 -3.92
CA ALA A 6 -22.87 31.07 -4.43
C ALA A 6 -21.48 30.66 -3.93
N THR A 7 -21.43 29.72 -3.00
CA THR A 7 -20.19 29.02 -2.63
C THR A 7 -19.98 27.90 -3.64
N THR A 8 -19.22 28.17 -4.69
CA THR A 8 -18.78 27.13 -5.61
C THR A 8 -17.69 26.32 -4.92
N ALA A 9 -17.97 25.05 -4.59
CA ALA A 9 -16.93 24.12 -4.14
C ALA A 9 -15.91 23.91 -5.28
N PRO A 10 -14.61 23.82 -4.99
CA PRO A 10 -13.63 23.54 -6.02
C PRO A 10 -13.89 22.12 -6.55
N ALA A 11 -14.21 22.01 -7.84
CA ALA A 11 -14.21 20.74 -8.53
C ALA A 11 -12.75 20.27 -8.61
N GLY A 12 -12.42 19.16 -7.94
CA GLY A 12 -11.09 18.57 -8.00
C GLY A 12 -10.69 18.30 -9.46
N ASP A 13 -9.44 18.63 -9.80
CA ASP A 13 -8.93 18.53 -11.16
C ASP A 13 -8.93 17.06 -11.61
N PRO A 14 -9.76 16.67 -12.60
CA PRO A 14 -9.85 15.27 -13.05
C PRO A 14 -8.54 14.75 -13.68
N SER A 15 -7.57 15.63 -13.89
CA SER A 15 -6.22 15.30 -14.40
C SER A 15 -5.27 14.71 -13.36
N ALA A 16 -5.58 14.77 -12.06
CA ALA A 16 -4.75 14.15 -11.02
C ALA A 16 -5.19 12.70 -10.78
N ALA A 17 -4.95 11.82 -11.75
CA ALA A 17 -5.26 10.41 -11.61
C ALA A 17 -4.34 9.75 -10.56
N LEU A 18 -4.95 9.13 -9.54
CA LEU A 18 -4.24 8.32 -8.56
C LEU A 18 -4.32 6.85 -8.96
N THR A 19 -3.18 6.18 -9.02
CA THR A 19 -3.10 4.74 -9.28
C THR A 19 -2.82 4.00 -7.99
N PHE A 20 -3.65 3.01 -7.69
CA PHE A 20 -3.47 2.12 -6.55
C PHE A 20 -3.09 0.72 -7.03
N VAL A 21 -1.95 0.22 -6.55
CA VAL A 21 -1.51 -1.16 -6.79
C VAL A 21 -1.87 -1.99 -5.57
N VAL A 22 -2.89 -2.85 -5.70
CA VAL A 22 -3.36 -3.70 -4.60
C VAL A 22 -2.77 -5.09 -4.73
N VAL A 23 -2.02 -5.52 -3.71
CA VAL A 23 -1.30 -6.80 -3.71
C VAL A 23 -1.70 -7.62 -2.49
N ARG A 24 -2.03 -8.90 -2.71
CA ARG A 24 -2.16 -9.87 -1.62
C ARG A 24 -0.77 -10.25 -1.11
N HIS A 25 -0.63 -10.52 0.19
CA HIS A 25 0.61 -11.04 0.76
C HIS A 25 1.16 -12.24 -0.03
N ALA A 26 2.48 -12.34 -0.10
CA ALA A 26 3.18 -13.47 -0.71
C ALA A 26 3.06 -14.75 0.13
N GLU A 27 3.69 -15.83 -0.33
CA GLU A 27 3.64 -17.15 0.29
C GLU A 27 4.12 -17.13 1.74
N LYS A 28 3.31 -17.69 2.64
CA LYS A 28 3.58 -17.75 4.07
C LYS A 28 4.49 -18.94 4.39
N ALA A 29 5.34 -18.78 5.39
CA ALA A 29 5.98 -19.88 6.09
C ALA A 29 4.98 -20.57 7.04
N SER A 30 5.47 -21.61 7.73
CA SER A 30 4.72 -22.33 8.77
C SER A 30 5.34 -22.13 10.16
N ASP A 31 6.04 -21.00 10.35
CA ASP A 31 6.80 -20.66 11.55
C ASP A 31 5.93 -20.16 12.71
N ASP A 32 4.76 -19.59 12.41
CA ASP A 32 3.79 -19.15 13.41
C ASP A 32 2.35 -19.39 12.93
N PRO A 33 1.46 -19.94 13.77
CA PRO A 33 0.08 -20.26 13.37
C PRO A 33 -0.83 -19.03 13.23
N ARG A 34 -0.50 -17.91 13.87
CA ARG A 34 -1.33 -16.68 13.90
C ARG A 34 -0.78 -15.61 12.99
N ASP A 35 0.52 -15.39 13.00
CA ASP A 35 1.16 -14.35 12.20
C ASP A 35 2.44 -14.86 11.53
N PRO A 36 2.36 -15.82 10.60
CA PRO A 36 3.53 -16.39 9.95
C PRO A 36 4.32 -15.35 9.15
N SER A 37 5.63 -15.55 9.07
CA SER A 37 6.50 -14.80 8.15
C SER A 37 6.32 -15.29 6.71
N LEU A 38 7.00 -14.65 5.76
CA LEU A 38 7.10 -15.15 4.38
C LEU A 38 8.05 -16.34 4.29
N SER A 39 7.65 -17.35 3.52
CA SER A 39 8.54 -18.42 3.12
C SER A 39 9.66 -17.89 2.22
N GLN A 40 10.69 -18.69 1.94
CA GLN A 40 11.74 -18.31 1.00
C GLN A 40 11.18 -17.94 -0.38
N ALA A 41 10.19 -18.70 -0.88
CA ALA A 41 9.48 -18.37 -2.12
C ALA A 41 8.73 -17.04 -2.01
N GLY A 42 8.08 -16.77 -0.87
CA GLY A 42 7.40 -15.51 -0.62
C GLY A 42 8.34 -14.31 -0.57
N GLN A 43 9.51 -14.46 0.05
CA GLN A 43 10.56 -13.43 0.08
C GLN A 43 11.09 -13.14 -1.33
N ALA A 44 11.32 -14.18 -2.14
CA ALA A 44 11.72 -14.00 -3.54
C ALA A 44 10.64 -13.27 -4.35
N ARG A 45 9.36 -13.61 -4.13
CA ARG A 45 8.23 -12.89 -4.76
C ARG A 45 8.16 -11.42 -4.33
N ALA A 46 8.37 -11.12 -3.05
CA ALA A 46 8.39 -9.74 -2.54
C ALA A 46 9.52 -8.92 -3.18
N GLN A 47 10.71 -9.51 -3.37
CA GLN A 47 11.79 -8.86 -4.09
C GLN A 47 11.49 -8.68 -5.58
N ALA A 48 10.82 -9.65 -6.21
CA ALA A 48 10.40 -9.52 -7.61
C ALA A 48 9.36 -8.40 -7.78
N LEU A 49 8.42 -8.26 -6.84
CA LEU A 49 7.47 -7.15 -6.81
C LEU A 49 8.19 -5.81 -6.71
N ALA A 50 9.18 -5.68 -5.83
CA ALA A 50 9.96 -4.44 -5.72
C ALA A 50 10.68 -4.09 -7.02
N ARG A 51 11.23 -5.08 -7.74
CA ARG A 51 11.83 -4.86 -9.06
C ARG A 51 10.81 -4.42 -10.11
N LEU A 52 9.62 -5.01 -10.09
CA LEU A 52 8.54 -4.65 -11.01
C LEU A 52 8.06 -3.21 -10.79
N LEU A 53 8.07 -2.74 -9.55
CA LEU A 53 7.65 -1.39 -9.17
C LEU A 53 8.82 -0.39 -9.06
N ALA A 54 10.04 -0.76 -9.49
CA ALA A 54 11.23 0.08 -9.26
C ALA A 54 11.15 1.41 -10.01
N ASP A 55 10.60 1.41 -11.22
CA ASP A 55 10.48 2.59 -12.08
C ASP A 55 9.12 3.30 -11.94
N GLU A 56 8.22 2.78 -11.11
CA GLU A 56 6.92 3.39 -10.84
C GLU A 56 7.06 4.51 -9.80
N PRO A 57 6.34 5.64 -9.94
CA PRO A 57 6.43 6.77 -9.02
C PRO A 57 5.65 6.51 -7.72
N LEU A 58 6.08 5.51 -6.95
CA LEU A 58 5.46 5.19 -5.66
C LEU A 58 5.68 6.32 -4.67
N THR A 59 4.58 6.86 -4.15
CA THR A 59 4.59 7.96 -3.17
C THR A 59 4.14 7.53 -1.79
N ALA A 60 3.54 6.34 -1.66
CA ALA A 60 3.09 5.78 -0.40
C ALA A 60 3.11 4.24 -0.42
N ALA A 61 3.32 3.64 0.75
CA ALA A 61 3.25 2.19 0.94
C ALA A 61 2.41 1.88 2.18
N HIS A 62 1.40 1.02 2.00
CA HIS A 62 0.46 0.64 3.06
C HIS A 62 0.45 -0.87 3.26
N ALA A 63 0.34 -1.31 4.51
CA ALA A 63 0.17 -2.73 4.83
C ALA A 63 -0.65 -2.91 6.10
N THR A 64 -1.26 -4.08 6.26
CA THR A 64 -1.82 -4.45 7.56
C THR A 64 -0.73 -4.79 8.56
N GLY A 65 -1.07 -4.85 9.85
CA GLY A 65 -0.14 -5.19 10.94
C GLY A 65 0.45 -6.60 10.91
N TYR A 66 0.06 -7.48 9.99
CA TYR A 66 0.62 -8.84 9.89
C TYR A 66 2.02 -8.89 9.28
N ARG A 67 2.90 -9.75 9.81
CA ARG A 67 4.28 -9.93 9.30
C ARG A 67 4.30 -10.22 7.80
N ARG A 68 3.46 -11.13 7.32
CA ARG A 68 3.37 -11.49 5.89
C ARG A 68 3.04 -10.31 4.97
N THR A 69 2.17 -9.37 5.40
CA THR A 69 1.84 -8.20 4.57
C THR A 69 2.95 -7.18 4.59
N GLN A 70 3.53 -6.93 5.77
CA GLN A 70 4.66 -6.03 5.91
C GLN A 70 5.85 -6.51 5.07
N GLN A 71 6.24 -7.78 5.21
CA GLN A 71 7.34 -8.38 4.48
C GLN A 71 7.12 -8.46 2.95
N THR A 72 5.87 -8.44 2.49
CA THR A 72 5.59 -8.38 1.04
C THR A 72 5.81 -6.98 0.48
N ALA A 73 5.42 -5.95 1.23
CA ALA A 73 5.50 -4.55 0.79
C ALA A 73 6.84 -3.88 1.11
N GLN A 74 7.54 -4.33 2.17
CA GLN A 74 8.77 -3.70 2.67
C GLN A 74 9.85 -3.54 1.59
N PRO A 75 10.15 -4.53 0.73
CA PRO A 75 11.20 -4.37 -0.27
C PRO A 75 10.90 -3.25 -1.28
N ALA A 76 9.62 -3.07 -1.65
CA ALA A 76 9.20 -1.98 -2.53
C ALA A 76 9.24 -0.63 -1.80
N ALA A 77 8.79 -0.59 -0.54
CA ALA A 77 8.88 0.62 0.28
C ALA A 77 10.34 1.08 0.47
N ASP A 78 11.25 0.16 0.80
CA ASP A 78 12.67 0.45 0.99
C ASP A 78 13.33 0.95 -0.29
N ALA A 79 13.03 0.34 -1.45
CA ALA A 79 13.55 0.77 -2.75
C ALA A 79 13.18 2.22 -3.08
N HIS A 80 12.02 2.69 -2.61
CA HIS A 80 11.52 4.05 -2.78
C HIS A 80 11.78 4.95 -1.57
N SER A 81 12.53 4.48 -0.56
CA SER A 81 12.77 5.19 0.71
C SER A 81 11.48 5.63 1.43
N LEU A 82 10.41 4.84 1.29
CA LEU A 82 9.11 5.09 1.89
C LEU A 82 8.98 4.39 3.24
N ARG A 83 8.28 5.04 4.17
CA ARG A 83 7.84 4.38 5.41
C ARG A 83 6.57 3.60 5.15
N LEU A 84 6.54 2.35 5.62
CA LEU A 84 5.34 1.54 5.60
C LEU A 84 4.30 2.08 6.59
N THR A 85 3.15 2.50 6.08
CA THR A 85 2.03 2.97 6.91
C THR A 85 1.13 1.80 7.24
N LEU A 86 1.06 1.44 8.53
CA LEU A 86 0.23 0.35 8.99
C LEU A 86 -1.22 0.78 9.15
N TYR A 87 -2.15 -0.08 8.71
CA TYR A 87 -3.57 0.08 8.96
C TYR A 87 -4.17 -1.19 9.59
N ASP A 88 -5.27 -1.03 10.30
CA ASP A 88 -6.00 -2.15 10.88
C ASP A 88 -6.84 -2.84 9.81
N ALA A 89 -6.61 -4.13 9.62
CA ALA A 89 -7.35 -4.95 8.65
C ALA A 89 -8.83 -5.16 9.04
N GLN A 90 -9.19 -4.92 10.31
CA GLN A 90 -10.53 -5.17 10.85
C GLN A 90 -11.40 -3.91 10.87
N LEU A 91 -10.82 -2.74 10.65
CA LEU A 91 -11.59 -1.50 10.59
C LEU A 91 -12.04 -1.24 9.14
N PRO A 92 -13.30 -0.80 8.93
CA PRO A 92 -13.75 -0.34 7.62
C PRO A 92 -12.93 0.88 7.21
N ALA A 93 -12.81 1.11 5.89
CA ALA A 93 -12.29 2.37 5.37
C ALA A 93 -13.24 3.50 5.80
N THR A 94 -12.77 4.36 6.70
CA THR A 94 -13.47 5.56 7.18
C THR A 94 -13.05 6.78 6.39
#